data_AF-A0A2V8WDE0-F1
#
_entry.id   AF-A0A2V8WDE0-F1
#
_cell.length_a   1.000
_cell.length_b   1.000
_cell.length_c   1.000
_cell.angle_alpha   90.00
_cell.angle_beta   90.00
_cell.angle_gamma   90.00
#
_symmetry.space_group_name_H-M   'P 1'
#
loop_
_entity.id
_entity.type
_entity.pdbx_description
1 polymer ?
#
loop_
_entity_poly.entity_id
_entity_poly.type
_entity_poly.pdbx_seq_one_letter_code
_entity_poly.pdbx_strand_id
1 'polypeptide(L)'
;MGKPGQKIRRARDRVLEILQSENACSAWFRQKDPNPAAAFQTLGFAIDRHGEEVIHVSKGAASEYFFRDPYVAKVGQDIGAFSTITLNAGGAFFRALATTVAVSKEGGLSTFEKPRLINVGPYPGDSLDARTLALLHEFGHVLNLLPRDFDNEDGRSMQNTVEVLRFCRAEVESKVRRSTLAVRR
;
A
#
# COMPACT_ATOMS: atom_id res chain seq x y z
N MET A 1 -8.93 19.84 -5.13
CA MET A 1 -8.30 18.69 -4.43
C MET A 1 -7.10 19.17 -3.62
N GLY A 2 -7.07 18.91 -2.31
CA GLY A 2 -5.92 19.23 -1.45
C GLY A 2 -4.72 18.29 -1.64
N LYS A 3 -3.65 18.49 -0.85
CA LYS A 3 -2.40 17.69 -0.91
C LYS A 3 -2.63 16.16 -0.90
N PRO A 4 -3.51 15.59 -0.04
CA PRO A 4 -3.77 14.14 -0.04
C PRO A 4 -4.36 13.64 -1.37
N GLY A 5 -5.30 14.39 -1.96
CA GLY A 5 -5.88 14.03 -3.25
C GLY A 5 -4.85 14.00 -4.38
N GLN A 6 -3.87 14.91 -4.38
CA GLN A 6 -2.80 14.88 -5.37
C GLN A 6 -1.89 13.64 -5.21
N LYS A 7 -1.61 13.23 -3.98
CA LYS A 7 -0.83 12.00 -3.69
C LYS A 7 -1.57 10.75 -4.20
N ILE A 8 -2.87 10.65 -3.95
CA ILE A 8 -3.71 9.55 -4.47
C ILE A 8 -3.69 9.54 -6.00
N ARG A 9 -3.96 10.69 -6.63
CA ARG A 9 -4.01 10.80 -8.10
C ARG A 9 -2.69 10.35 -8.73
N ARG A 10 -1.55 10.84 -8.23
CA ARG A 10 -0.23 10.45 -8.78
C ARG A 10 0.05 8.95 -8.67
N ALA A 11 -0.32 8.34 -7.53
CA ALA A 11 -0.17 6.90 -7.36
C ALA A 11 -1.11 6.13 -8.30
N ARG A 12 -2.36 6.58 -8.46
CA ARG A 12 -3.34 5.99 -9.39
C ARG A 12 -2.86 6.07 -10.83
N ASP A 13 -2.39 7.24 -11.27
CA ASP A 13 -1.84 7.46 -12.61
C ASP A 13 -0.67 6.50 -12.86
N ARG A 14 0.20 6.33 -11.84
CA ARG A 14 1.33 5.41 -11.93
C ARG A 14 0.90 3.95 -12.06
N VAL A 15 -0.06 3.50 -11.26
CA VAL A 15 -0.59 2.12 -11.37
C VAL A 15 -1.24 1.89 -12.74
N LEU A 16 -2.02 2.86 -13.24
CA LEU A 16 -2.65 2.76 -14.55
C LEU A 16 -1.62 2.61 -15.67
N GLU A 17 -0.55 3.40 -15.64
CA GLU A 17 0.54 3.29 -16.60
C GLU A 17 1.19 1.89 -16.58
N ILE A 18 1.43 1.34 -15.39
CA ILE A 18 1.97 -0.01 -15.22
C ILE A 18 1.02 -1.06 -15.82
N LEU A 19 -0.28 -0.99 -15.51
CA LEU A 19 -1.27 -1.97 -15.95
C LEU A 19 -1.61 -1.87 -17.45
N GLN A 20 -1.51 -0.67 -18.03
CA GLN A 20 -1.74 -0.42 -19.46
C GLN A 20 -0.56 -0.84 -20.34
N SER A 21 0.64 -0.84 -19.79
CA SER A 21 1.85 -1.24 -20.51
C SER A 21 1.97 -2.77 -20.59
N GLU A 22 2.74 -3.27 -21.54
CA GLU A 22 3.11 -4.69 -21.61
C GLU A 22 4.38 -4.93 -20.78
N ASN A 23 4.23 -5.56 -19.61
CA ASN A 23 5.31 -5.88 -18.68
C ASN A 23 4.93 -7.06 -17.78
N ALA A 24 5.86 -7.52 -16.93
CA ALA A 24 5.64 -8.65 -16.04
C ALA A 24 4.51 -8.42 -15.02
N CYS A 25 4.36 -7.18 -14.52
CA CYS A 25 3.31 -6.84 -13.56
C CYS A 25 1.92 -6.94 -14.19
N SER A 26 1.71 -6.29 -15.34
CA SER A 26 0.43 -6.32 -16.04
C SER A 26 0.08 -7.71 -16.56
N ALA A 27 1.07 -8.50 -17.01
CA ALA A 27 0.88 -9.90 -17.37
C ALA A 27 0.43 -10.76 -16.19
N TRP A 28 0.98 -10.53 -14.99
CA TRP A 28 0.56 -11.23 -13.77
C TRP A 28 -0.88 -10.91 -13.38
N PHE A 29 -1.28 -9.63 -13.38
CA PHE A 29 -2.67 -9.24 -13.15
C PHE A 29 -3.64 -9.80 -14.22
N ARG A 30 -3.18 -9.92 -15.47
CA ARG A 30 -3.97 -10.50 -16.57
C ARG A 30 -4.34 -11.97 -16.40
N GLN A 31 -3.70 -12.68 -15.46
CA GLN A 31 -4.08 -14.05 -15.12
C GLN A 31 -5.46 -14.12 -14.45
N LYS A 32 -5.93 -13.03 -13.84
CA LYS A 32 -7.23 -12.94 -13.16
C LYS A 32 -8.25 -12.08 -13.91
N ASP A 33 -7.81 -10.99 -14.50
CA ASP A 33 -8.68 -10.08 -15.24
C ASP A 33 -8.08 -9.76 -16.61
N PRO A 34 -8.74 -10.03 -17.75
CA PRO A 34 -8.17 -9.78 -19.07
C PRO A 34 -7.86 -8.30 -19.35
N ASN A 35 -8.49 -7.36 -18.62
CA ASN A 35 -8.25 -5.92 -18.71
C ASN A 35 -8.14 -5.29 -17.30
N PRO A 36 -7.02 -5.54 -16.60
CA PRO A 36 -6.87 -5.11 -15.21
C PRO A 36 -6.80 -3.59 -15.08
N ALA A 37 -6.34 -2.88 -16.12
CA ALA A 37 -6.36 -1.43 -16.14
C ALA A 37 -7.78 -0.86 -16.10
N ALA A 38 -8.71 -1.42 -16.89
CA ALA A 38 -10.11 -0.99 -16.87
C ALA A 38 -10.77 -1.30 -15.53
N ALA A 39 -10.53 -2.49 -14.96
CA ALA A 39 -11.02 -2.82 -13.61
C ALA A 39 -10.50 -1.83 -12.55
N PHE A 40 -9.20 -1.53 -12.55
CA PHE A 40 -8.60 -0.55 -11.63
C PHE A 40 -9.17 0.86 -11.81
N GLN A 41 -9.53 1.26 -13.04
CA GLN A 41 -10.17 2.56 -13.30
C GLN A 41 -11.51 2.72 -12.59
N THR A 42 -12.25 1.63 -12.36
CA THR A 42 -13.56 1.66 -11.69
C THR A 42 -13.47 1.90 -10.18
N LEU A 43 -12.30 1.75 -9.58
CA LEU A 43 -12.14 1.79 -8.13
C LEU A 43 -12.39 3.18 -7.55
N GLY A 44 -13.12 3.20 -6.43
CA GLY A 44 -13.24 4.34 -5.54
C GLY A 44 -12.05 4.44 -4.59
N PHE A 45 -11.78 5.65 -4.10
CA PHE A 45 -10.76 5.89 -3.08
C PHE A 45 -11.33 6.74 -1.95
N ALA A 46 -11.25 6.24 -0.72
CA ALA A 46 -11.64 6.94 0.49
C ALA A 46 -10.42 7.14 1.39
N ILE A 47 -10.40 8.25 2.13
CA ILE A 47 -9.38 8.49 3.16
C ILE A 47 -10.03 8.24 4.51
N ASP A 48 -9.48 7.29 5.26
CA ASP A 48 -9.81 7.11 6.67
C ASP A 48 -9.04 8.13 7.50
N ARG A 49 -9.75 9.15 8.00
CA ARG A 49 -9.19 10.23 8.82
C ARG A 49 -8.98 9.82 10.28
N HIS A 50 -9.48 8.67 10.67
CA HIS A 50 -9.43 8.12 12.03
C HIS A 50 -8.63 6.81 12.09
N GLY A 51 -7.93 6.47 11.00
CA GLY A 51 -7.05 5.31 10.97
C GLY A 51 -5.90 5.44 11.98
N GLU A 52 -5.36 4.30 12.37
CA GLU A 52 -4.27 4.20 13.34
C GLU A 52 -3.06 5.04 12.86
N GLU A 53 -2.44 5.80 13.77
CA GLU A 53 -1.28 6.65 13.44
C GLU A 53 0.00 6.23 14.18
N VAL A 54 -0.08 5.17 14.98
CA VAL A 54 0.98 4.77 15.90
C VAL A 54 1.47 3.36 15.61
N ILE A 55 2.76 3.16 15.79
CA ILE A 55 3.37 1.83 15.77
C ILE A 55 3.16 1.23 17.15
N HIS A 56 2.45 0.11 17.22
CA HIS A 56 2.28 -0.62 18.46
C HIS A 56 3.51 -1.49 18.71
N VAL A 57 4.08 -1.36 19.91
CA VAL A 57 5.20 -2.21 20.35
C VAL A 57 4.71 -3.15 21.43
N SER A 58 4.89 -4.45 21.18
CA SER A 58 4.65 -5.50 22.18
C SER A 58 5.93 -6.25 22.50
N LYS A 59 6.06 -6.66 23.77
CA LYS A 59 7.23 -7.41 24.27
C LYS A 59 6.95 -8.91 24.25
N GLY A 60 7.79 -9.66 23.54
CA GLY A 60 7.83 -11.12 23.53
C GLY A 60 8.40 -11.71 24.82
N ALA A 61 8.27 -13.03 24.97
CA ALA A 61 8.75 -13.76 26.15
C ALA A 61 10.29 -13.75 26.29
N ALA A 62 11.03 -13.57 25.19
CA ALA A 62 12.49 -13.64 25.12
C ALA A 62 13.18 -12.26 24.99
N SER A 63 12.55 -11.18 25.46
CA SER A 63 13.01 -9.79 25.25
C SER A 63 13.02 -9.32 23.78
N GLU A 64 12.33 -10.05 22.90
CA GLU A 64 12.03 -9.62 21.54
C GLU A 64 10.97 -8.50 21.54
N TYR A 65 11.11 -7.53 20.65
CA TYR A 65 10.12 -6.48 20.43
C TYR A 65 9.43 -6.69 19.09
N PHE A 66 8.10 -6.77 19.11
CA PHE A 66 7.29 -6.82 17.91
C PHE A 66 6.71 -5.45 17.62
N PHE A 67 6.94 -4.96 16.41
CA PHE A 67 6.45 -3.68 15.92
C PHE A 67 5.30 -3.95 14.95
N ARG A 68 4.14 -3.37 15.23
CA ARG A 68 2.98 -3.39 14.34
C ARG A 68 2.77 -1.99 13.81
N ASP A 69 3.14 -1.80 12.56
CA ASP A 69 2.92 -0.55 11.84
C ASP A 69 1.42 -0.34 11.60
N PRO A 70 0.95 0.92 11.52
CA PRO A 70 -0.40 1.20 11.09
C PRO A 70 -0.67 0.63 9.71
N TYR A 71 -1.86 0.07 9.51
CA TYR A 71 -2.25 -0.39 8.18
C TYR A 71 -2.18 0.76 7.17
N VAL A 72 -1.79 0.45 5.95
CA VAL A 72 -1.51 1.44 4.91
C VAL A 72 -2.77 1.76 4.12
N ALA A 73 -3.44 0.70 3.67
CA ALA A 73 -4.68 0.71 2.95
C ALA A 73 -5.46 -0.58 3.30
N LYS A 74 -6.74 -0.60 2.95
CA LYS A 74 -7.58 -1.80 3.04
C LYS A 74 -8.65 -1.78 1.97
N VAL A 75 -9.01 -2.94 1.48
CA VAL A 75 -10.18 -3.17 0.62
C VAL A 75 -10.83 -4.50 0.98
N GLY A 76 -12.14 -4.60 0.75
CA GLY A 76 -12.81 -5.88 0.86
C GLY A 76 -12.37 -6.84 -0.26
N GLN A 77 -12.23 -8.12 0.09
CA GLN A 77 -11.85 -9.18 -0.84
C GLN A 77 -12.97 -9.49 -1.83
N ASP A 78 -12.63 -9.77 -3.08
CA ASP A 78 -13.55 -10.28 -4.11
C ASP A 78 -14.81 -9.42 -4.31
N ILE A 79 -14.70 -8.11 -4.05
CA ILE A 79 -15.80 -7.17 -4.31
C ILE A 79 -15.84 -6.78 -5.79
N GLY A 80 -14.75 -7.02 -6.54
CA GLY A 80 -14.66 -6.75 -7.96
C GLY A 80 -14.63 -5.24 -8.29
N ALA A 81 -15.06 -4.92 -9.51
CA ALA A 81 -15.16 -3.55 -10.01
C ALA A 81 -16.02 -2.67 -9.08
N PHE A 82 -15.75 -1.36 -9.07
CA PHE A 82 -16.43 -0.37 -8.23
C PHE A 82 -16.23 -0.51 -6.71
N SER A 83 -15.34 -1.41 -6.28
CA SER A 83 -14.90 -1.45 -4.88
C SER A 83 -14.16 -0.17 -4.49
N THR A 84 -14.14 0.13 -3.18
CA THR A 84 -13.48 1.31 -2.63
C THR A 84 -12.27 0.91 -1.81
N ILE A 85 -11.08 1.36 -2.24
CA ILE A 85 -9.86 1.26 -1.44
C ILE A 85 -9.89 2.36 -0.39
N THR A 86 -9.78 1.96 0.88
CA THR A 86 -9.71 2.88 2.02
C THR A 86 -8.25 3.08 2.41
N LEU A 87 -7.79 4.32 2.40
CA LEU A 87 -6.40 4.70 2.68
C LEU A 87 -6.29 5.30 4.08
N ASN A 88 -5.38 4.78 4.91
CA ASN A 88 -5.17 5.30 6.25
C ASN A 88 -4.45 6.65 6.20
N ALA A 89 -5.07 7.73 6.70
CA ALA A 89 -4.43 9.04 6.80
C ALA A 89 -3.17 9.07 7.68
N GLY A 90 -3.10 8.20 8.69
CA GLY A 90 -1.97 8.01 9.59
C GLY A 90 -0.91 7.02 9.09
N GLY A 91 -1.22 6.24 8.06
CA GLY A 91 -0.37 5.15 7.58
C GLY A 91 0.68 5.57 6.56
N ALA A 92 1.47 4.58 6.12
CA ALA A 92 2.62 4.79 5.23
C ALA A 92 2.25 5.34 3.83
N PHE A 93 0.96 5.38 3.48
CA PHE A 93 0.49 6.01 2.25
C PHE A 93 0.73 7.53 2.26
N PHE A 94 0.57 8.17 3.41
CA PHE A 94 0.68 9.64 3.55
C PHE A 94 1.79 10.10 4.50
N ARG A 95 2.40 9.18 5.26
CA ARG A 95 3.41 9.49 6.27
C ARG A 95 4.67 8.66 6.08
N ALA A 96 5.83 9.27 6.32
CA ALA A 96 7.12 8.59 6.37
C ALA A 96 7.49 8.13 7.79
N LEU A 97 6.85 8.71 8.81
CA LEU A 97 7.10 8.47 10.22
C LEU A 97 5.79 8.23 10.96
N ALA A 98 5.80 7.33 11.94
CA ALA A 98 4.73 7.16 12.91
C ALA A 98 5.31 7.19 14.33
N THR A 99 4.49 7.65 15.27
CA THR A 99 4.86 7.66 16.70
C THR A 99 4.79 6.25 17.23
N THR A 100 5.72 5.87 18.07
CA THR A 100 5.79 4.51 18.63
C THR A 100 5.10 4.51 20.00
N VAL A 101 4.24 3.54 20.25
CA VAL A 101 3.54 3.35 21.53
C VAL A 101 3.83 1.95 22.05
N ALA A 102 4.57 1.87 23.15
CA ALA A 102 4.78 0.60 23.85
C ALA A 102 3.64 0.37 24.84
N VAL A 103 2.95 -0.76 24.69
CA VAL A 103 1.86 -1.16 25.58
C VAL A 103 2.40 -2.21 26.56
N SER A 104 2.39 -1.88 27.85
CA SER A 104 2.67 -2.85 28.93
C SER A 104 1.56 -3.90 28.96
N LYS A 105 1.93 -5.19 29.04
CA LYS A 105 0.97 -6.30 29.12
C LYS A 105 0.13 -6.28 30.39
N GLU A 106 0.57 -5.59 31.45
CA GLU A 106 -0.13 -5.53 32.74
C GLU A 106 -1.08 -4.32 32.90
N GLY A 107 -1.49 -3.65 31.82
CA GLY A 107 -2.39 -2.49 31.91
C GLY A 107 -1.73 -1.23 32.48
N GLY A 108 -0.39 -1.16 32.46
CA GLY A 108 0.38 0.01 32.83
C GLY A 108 0.28 1.15 31.80
N LEU A 109 0.83 2.32 32.15
CA LEU A 109 0.86 3.48 31.25
C LEU A 109 1.52 3.11 29.91
N SER A 110 0.88 3.47 28.80
CA SER A 110 1.52 3.44 27.49
C SER A 110 2.62 4.49 27.44
N THR A 111 3.82 4.09 27.01
CA THR A 111 4.94 5.02 26.83
C THR A 111 5.08 5.38 25.36
N PHE A 112 5.05 6.68 25.07
CA PHE A 112 5.39 7.19 23.76
C PHE A 112 6.91 7.17 23.58
N GLU A 113 7.37 6.46 22.56
CA GLU A 113 8.77 6.41 22.18
C GLU A 113 9.02 7.30 20.95
N LYS A 114 10.30 7.39 20.54
CA LYS A 114 10.70 8.16 19.37
C LYS A 114 9.94 7.70 18.11
N PRO A 115 9.55 8.62 17.22
CA PRO A 115 8.99 8.26 15.93
C PRO A 115 9.95 7.36 15.14
N ARG A 116 9.39 6.39 14.42
CA ARG A 116 10.13 5.47 13.55
C ARG A 116 9.66 5.60 12.11
N LEU A 117 10.55 5.25 11.18
CA LEU A 117 10.21 5.13 9.76
C LEU A 117 9.19 4.00 9.60
N ILE A 118 8.13 4.30 8.84
CA ILE A 118 7.16 3.31 8.38
C ILE A 118 7.33 3.12 6.88
N ASN A 119 7.15 1.89 6.42
CA ASN A 119 7.43 1.50 5.04
C ASN A 119 6.25 0.77 4.41
N VAL A 120 6.25 0.71 3.07
CA VAL A 120 5.46 -0.27 2.31
C VAL A 120 6.46 -1.17 1.61
N GLY A 121 6.64 -2.39 2.11
CA GLY A 121 7.74 -3.25 1.69
C GLY A 121 9.10 -2.55 1.88
N PRO A 122 9.95 -2.46 0.84
CA PRO A 122 11.25 -1.79 0.92
C PRO A 122 11.17 -0.25 0.78
N TYR A 123 9.99 0.32 0.51
CA TYR A 123 9.88 1.73 0.15
C TYR A 123 9.48 2.59 1.35
N PRO A 124 10.16 3.73 1.59
CA PRO A 124 9.79 4.68 2.63
C PRO A 124 8.36 5.15 2.45
N GLY A 125 7.62 5.25 3.56
CA GLY A 125 6.30 5.83 3.58
C GLY A 125 6.29 7.26 3.01
N ASP A 126 5.14 7.68 2.51
CA ASP A 126 4.95 8.93 1.76
C ASP A 126 5.75 9.07 0.44
N SER A 127 6.47 8.05 0.00
CA SER A 127 7.06 8.00 -1.34
C SER A 127 6.01 7.67 -2.42
N LEU A 128 6.33 7.91 -3.69
CA LEU A 128 5.46 7.47 -4.80
C LEU A 128 5.45 5.95 -4.92
N ASP A 129 6.61 5.32 -4.74
CA ASP A 129 6.82 3.88 -4.87
C ASP A 129 6.02 3.13 -3.80
N ALA A 130 6.06 3.61 -2.55
CA ALA A 130 5.26 3.06 -1.45
C ALA A 130 3.75 3.14 -1.75
N ARG A 131 3.26 4.28 -2.24
CA ARG A 131 1.84 4.43 -2.59
C ARG A 131 1.45 3.55 -3.78
N THR A 132 2.31 3.46 -4.79
CA THR A 132 2.08 2.62 -5.97
C THR A 132 2.00 1.15 -5.56
N LEU A 133 2.95 0.68 -4.75
CA LEU A 133 2.95 -0.68 -4.21
C LEU A 133 1.71 -0.95 -3.36
N ALA A 134 1.32 -0.03 -2.48
CA ALA A 134 0.11 -0.17 -1.68
C ALA A 134 -1.14 -0.33 -2.56
N LEU A 135 -1.29 0.47 -3.62
CA LEU A 135 -2.43 0.36 -4.54
C LEU A 135 -2.41 -0.95 -5.35
N LEU A 136 -1.24 -1.41 -5.80
CA LEU A 136 -1.12 -2.71 -6.48
C LEU A 136 -1.48 -3.87 -5.55
N HIS A 137 -1.05 -3.79 -4.28
CA HIS A 137 -1.39 -4.78 -3.25
C HIS A 137 -2.89 -4.86 -3.03
N GLU A 138 -3.55 -3.74 -2.73
CA GLU A 138 -5.00 -3.73 -2.55
C GLU A 138 -5.75 -4.17 -3.82
N PHE A 139 -5.25 -3.81 -5.01
CA PHE A 139 -5.86 -4.27 -6.25
C PHE A 139 -5.73 -5.78 -6.47
N GLY A 140 -4.64 -6.40 -6.00
CA GLY A 140 -4.49 -7.85 -5.96
C GLY A 140 -5.59 -8.52 -5.13
N HIS A 141 -6.01 -7.89 -4.04
CA HIS A 141 -7.15 -8.34 -3.23
C HIS A 141 -8.50 -8.17 -3.91
N VAL A 142 -8.69 -7.05 -4.62
CA VAL A 142 -9.91 -6.82 -5.41
C VAL A 142 -10.13 -7.92 -6.45
N LEU A 143 -9.06 -8.37 -7.11
CA LEU A 143 -9.10 -9.40 -8.15
C LEU A 143 -8.96 -10.83 -7.62
N ASN A 144 -8.89 -11.02 -6.30
CA ASN A 144 -8.64 -12.32 -5.68
C ASN A 144 -7.37 -13.02 -6.25
N LEU A 145 -6.37 -12.19 -6.54
CA LEU A 145 -5.03 -12.59 -6.96
C LEU A 145 -4.13 -12.86 -5.74
N LEU A 146 -4.38 -12.15 -4.64
CA LEU A 146 -3.70 -12.31 -3.37
C LEU A 146 -4.67 -12.89 -2.33
N PRO A 147 -4.18 -13.76 -1.41
CA PRO A 147 -4.98 -14.25 -0.30
C PRO A 147 -5.24 -13.15 0.74
N ARG A 148 -6.40 -13.21 1.40
CA ARG A 148 -6.83 -12.27 2.46
C ARG A 148 -5.81 -12.08 3.59
N ASP A 149 -5.58 -10.84 4.05
CA ASP A 149 -4.51 -10.48 5.02
C ASP A 149 -4.87 -9.42 6.10
N PHE A 150 -6.16 -9.27 6.45
CA PHE A 150 -6.71 -8.14 7.24
C PHE A 150 -6.03 -7.79 8.57
N ASP A 151 -5.38 -8.73 9.26
CA ASP A 151 -4.94 -8.50 10.63
C ASP A 151 -3.41 -8.32 10.78
N ASN A 152 -2.63 -8.63 9.75
CA ASN A 152 -1.15 -8.64 9.70
C ASN A 152 -0.43 -9.28 10.91
N GLU A 153 -1.14 -9.94 11.84
CA GLU A 153 -0.56 -10.62 13.01
C GLU A 153 0.32 -11.80 12.59
N ASP A 154 -0.06 -12.49 11.51
CA ASP A 154 0.70 -13.62 10.94
C ASP A 154 1.73 -13.18 9.89
N GLY A 155 1.92 -11.87 9.66
CA GLY A 155 2.82 -11.34 8.62
C GLY A 155 2.36 -11.60 7.18
N ARG A 156 1.12 -12.06 6.97
CA ARG A 156 0.56 -12.41 5.66
C ARG A 156 0.52 -11.24 4.69
N SER A 157 0.24 -10.02 5.16
CA SER A 157 0.25 -8.84 4.31
C SER A 157 1.65 -8.57 3.76
N MET A 158 2.70 -8.77 4.57
CA MET A 158 4.08 -8.68 4.08
C MET A 158 4.41 -9.74 3.03
N GLN A 159 3.94 -10.99 3.20
CA GLN A 159 4.13 -12.05 2.20
C GLN A 159 3.45 -11.70 0.87
N ASN A 160 2.23 -11.17 0.93
CA ASN A 160 1.50 -10.69 -0.25
C ASN A 160 2.23 -9.52 -0.93
N THR A 161 2.77 -8.58 -0.14
CA THR A 161 3.57 -7.49 -0.69
C THR A 161 4.84 -8.01 -1.39
N VAL A 162 5.49 -9.04 -0.83
CA VAL A 162 6.63 -9.71 -1.49
C VAL A 162 6.21 -10.35 -2.81
N GLU A 163 5.04 -10.98 -2.86
CA GLU A 163 4.50 -11.58 -4.09
C GLU A 163 4.20 -10.52 -5.16
N VAL A 164 3.60 -9.38 -4.79
CA VAL A 164 3.42 -8.25 -5.72
C VAL A 164 4.77 -7.78 -6.26
N LEU A 165 5.77 -7.62 -5.38
CA LEU A 165 7.11 -7.18 -5.79
C LEU A 165 7.82 -8.19 -6.70
N ARG A 166 7.54 -9.48 -6.57
CA ARG A 166 8.10 -10.52 -7.46
C ARG A 166 7.84 -10.21 -8.93
N PHE A 167 6.67 -9.63 -9.24
CA PHE A 167 6.28 -9.28 -10.61
C PHE A 167 6.39 -7.80 -10.93
N CYS A 168 6.15 -6.94 -9.94
CA CYS A 168 5.94 -5.51 -10.17
C CYS A 168 7.14 -4.64 -9.78
N ARG A 169 8.17 -5.15 -9.12
CA ARG A 169 9.30 -4.33 -8.61
C ARG A 169 9.93 -3.46 -9.70
N ALA A 170 10.25 -4.03 -10.85
CA ALA A 170 10.89 -3.31 -11.94
C ALA A 170 10.08 -2.08 -12.38
N GLU A 171 8.75 -2.22 -12.39
CA GLU A 171 7.86 -1.13 -12.77
C GLU A 171 7.56 -0.18 -11.60
N VAL A 172 7.49 -0.65 -10.36
CA VAL A 172 7.36 0.27 -9.21
C VAL A 172 8.57 1.20 -9.13
N GLU A 173 9.77 0.69 -9.42
CA GLU A 173 11.03 1.44 -9.36
C GLU A 173 11.36 2.19 -10.66
N SER A 174 10.66 1.91 -11.77
CA SER A 174 11.00 2.54 -13.03
C SER A 174 10.67 4.04 -12.99
N LYS A 175 11.71 4.85 -13.22
CA LYS A 175 11.55 6.28 -13.43
C LYS A 175 11.06 6.45 -14.85
N VAL A 176 9.76 6.65 -15.02
CA VAL A 176 9.16 6.96 -16.32
C VAL A 176 9.93 8.12 -16.95
N ARG A 177 10.58 7.85 -18.10
CA ARG A 177 10.93 8.93 -19.02
C ARG A 177 9.61 9.47 -19.53
N ARG A 178 9.30 10.74 -19.24
CA ARG A 178 8.28 11.46 -19.99
C ARG A 178 8.63 11.31 -21.47
N SER A 179 7.86 10.52 -22.21
CA SER A 179 7.92 10.48 -23.65
C SER A 179 7.53 11.86 -24.16
N THR A 180 8.52 12.69 -24.47
CA THR A 180 8.31 13.96 -25.18
C THR A 180 7.91 13.62 -26.62
N LEU A 181 6.63 13.33 -26.82
CA LEU A 181 6.02 13.18 -28.15
C LEU A 181 4.98 14.29 -28.34
N ALA A 182 5.48 15.46 -28.74
CA ALA A 182 4.84 16.54 -29.50
C ALA A 182 5.89 17.67 -29.53
N VAL A 183 6.46 18.10 -30.66
CA VAL A 183 5.79 18.62 -31.85
C VAL A 183 6.60 18.27 -33.10
N ARG A 184 5.96 17.61 -34.07
CA ARG A 184 6.22 17.86 -35.48
C ARG A 184 4.88 18.23 -36.11
N ARG A 185 4.70 19.52 -36.38
CA ARG A 185 3.99 20.09 -37.53
C ARG A 185 4.41 21.54 -37.64
#